data_AF-A0A0C9WLG6-F1
#
_entry.id   AF-A0A0C9WLG6-F1
#
_cell.length_a   1.000
_cell.length_b   1.000
_cell.length_c   1.000
_cell.angle_alpha   90.00
_cell.angle_beta   90.00
_cell.angle_gamma   90.00
#
_symmetry.space_group_name_H-M   'P 1'
#
loop_
_entity.id
_entity.type
_entity.pdbx_description
1 polymer ?
#
loop_
_entity_poly.entity_id
_entity_poly.type
_entity_poly.pdbx_seq_one_letter_code
_entity_poly.pdbx_strand_id
1 'polypeptide(L)'
;MSTLATVEPTSAKAPVLTEGDISPAVMMDFENAALDFFVSKSVPTEKQVTMIIPSIKDLRIRDWISADHARIIVLPFAEFMAEMRANYLHQDWEDQIRNQILTSTLTSSKSSFWNWSQQLLKLNCLLRGTSSVFDDAALRNHLEAHLDEELRARLKHNEARKDKVLKTWISSVRLIDEACTVETKRHRELIEETLDRQAKRQNTKTDAFRGQSCCGNAAQTNDTSTGSSSSTYVKLPPLLDTERTLLNENSGCTKCRRFFTDHHSQNCPDGFPSGKGYKTLTPTDILTAKKAKAVAKQTLPVDTRPTLMRTGTCRTVR
;
A
#
# COMPACT_ATOMS: atom_id res chain seq x y z
N MET A 1 25.34 32.90 -12.10
CA MET A 1 24.47 31.87 -11.48
C MET A 1 24.50 32.16 -10.00
N SER A 2 23.40 32.61 -9.42
CA SER A 2 23.37 32.93 -7.99
C SER A 2 23.32 31.65 -7.18
N THR A 3 24.25 31.48 -6.24
CA THR A 3 24.29 30.34 -5.32
C THR A 3 23.35 30.62 -4.15
N LEU A 4 22.55 29.62 -3.76
CA LEU A 4 21.70 29.73 -2.57
C LEU A 4 22.58 29.69 -1.31
N ALA A 5 22.34 30.59 -0.37
CA ALA A 5 23.01 30.59 0.92
C ALA A 5 22.64 29.33 1.74
N THR A 6 23.52 28.93 2.64
CA THR A 6 23.35 27.78 3.54
C THR A 6 23.74 28.15 4.96
N VAL A 7 23.19 27.43 5.93
CA VAL A 7 23.53 27.59 7.34
C VAL A 7 24.34 26.40 7.79
N GLU A 8 25.53 26.63 8.36
CA GLU A 8 26.34 25.61 8.99
C GLU A 8 26.08 25.61 10.51
N PRO A 9 25.26 24.67 11.02
CA PRO A 9 25.00 24.61 12.46
C PRO A 9 26.23 24.11 13.19
N THR A 10 26.66 24.84 14.22
CA THR A 10 27.69 24.39 15.14
C THR A 10 27.18 24.51 16.57
N SER A 11 27.08 23.40 17.31
CA SER A 11 26.65 23.48 18.73
C SER A 11 27.67 24.20 19.63
N ALA A 12 28.91 24.33 19.17
CA ALA A 12 30.00 24.96 19.92
C ALA A 12 30.25 26.43 19.55
N LYS A 13 29.80 26.88 18.37
CA LYS A 13 30.12 28.20 17.78
C LYS A 13 28.85 28.85 17.23
N ALA A 14 28.88 30.17 17.00
CA ALA A 14 27.75 30.84 16.33
C ALA A 14 27.52 30.22 14.93
N PRO A 15 26.26 30.01 14.52
CA PRO A 15 25.93 29.40 13.24
C PRO A 15 26.43 30.26 12.09
N VAL A 16 27.07 29.65 11.09
CA VAL A 16 27.61 30.40 9.96
C VAL A 16 26.57 30.50 8.86
N LEU A 17 26.20 31.72 8.46
CA LEU A 17 25.41 31.98 7.26
C LEU A 17 26.36 32.26 6.11
N THR A 18 26.41 31.35 5.14
CA THR A 18 27.28 31.49 3.96
C THR A 18 26.77 32.58 3.02
N GLU A 19 27.62 33.02 2.09
CA GLU A 19 27.23 33.95 1.04
C GLU A 19 26.25 33.31 0.05
N GLY A 20 25.30 34.10 -0.46
CA GLY A 20 24.36 33.64 -1.48
C GLY A 20 22.96 34.21 -1.34
N ASP A 21 22.06 33.78 -2.23
CA ASP A 21 20.65 34.19 -2.17
C ASP A 21 19.96 33.60 -0.93
N ILE A 22 19.19 34.45 -0.25
CA ILE A 22 18.55 34.13 1.01
C ILE A 22 17.09 33.80 0.73
N SER A 23 16.71 32.58 1.07
CA SER A 23 15.31 32.15 1.05
C SER A 23 14.69 32.24 2.45
N PRO A 24 13.35 32.23 2.57
CA PRO A 24 12.68 32.16 3.87
C PRO A 24 13.11 30.94 4.69
N ALA A 25 13.40 29.81 4.03
CA ALA A 25 13.89 28.60 4.69
C ALA A 25 15.30 28.81 5.29
N VAL A 26 16.20 29.45 4.54
CA VAL A 26 17.56 29.76 5.03
C VAL A 26 17.50 30.74 6.21
N MET A 27 16.64 31.76 6.15
CA MET A 27 16.38 32.68 7.27
C MET A 27 15.91 31.94 8.53
N MET A 28 14.94 31.03 8.37
CA MET A 28 14.41 30.24 9.48
C MET A 28 15.47 29.29 10.06
N ASP A 29 16.27 28.64 9.22
CA ASP A 29 17.35 27.75 9.66
C ASP A 29 18.42 28.52 10.44
N PHE A 30 18.78 29.73 9.99
CA PHE A 30 19.74 30.59 10.68
C PHE A 30 19.20 31.04 12.03
N GLU A 31 17.94 31.49 12.08
CA GLU A 31 17.28 31.91 13.31
C GLU A 31 17.23 30.78 14.35
N ASN A 32 16.79 29.59 13.93
CA ASN A 32 16.72 28.41 14.80
C ASN A 32 18.11 28.04 15.33
N ALA A 33 19.12 28.00 14.46
CA ALA A 33 20.48 27.66 14.87
C ALA A 33 21.09 28.73 15.80
N ALA A 34 20.72 30.00 15.64
CA ALA A 34 21.15 31.07 16.53
C ALA A 34 20.49 30.95 17.91
N LEU A 35 19.20 30.63 17.97
CA LEU A 35 18.47 30.36 19.21
C LEU A 35 19.08 29.18 19.97
N ASP A 36 19.37 28.07 19.27
CA ASP A 36 20.03 26.90 19.87
C ASP A 36 21.43 27.26 20.42
N PHE A 37 22.19 28.07 19.67
CA PHE A 37 23.47 28.60 20.13
C PHE A 37 23.31 29.47 21.39
N PHE A 38 22.33 30.37 21.44
CA PHE A 38 22.09 31.22 22.61
C PHE A 38 21.73 30.42 23.85
N VAL A 39 20.89 29.39 23.70
CA VAL A 39 20.53 28.49 24.80
C VAL A 39 21.76 27.68 25.25
N SER A 40 22.49 27.08 24.32
CA SER A 40 23.65 26.24 24.66
C SER A 40 24.81 27.00 25.31
N LYS A 41 24.96 28.29 25.00
CA LYS A 41 26.01 29.16 25.55
C LYS A 41 25.52 30.11 26.64
N SER A 42 24.24 30.05 27.00
CA SER A 42 23.60 30.96 27.97
C SER A 42 23.87 32.43 27.63
N VAL A 43 23.71 32.81 26.35
CA VAL A 43 24.02 34.17 25.88
C VAL A 43 22.96 35.15 26.39
N PRO A 44 23.36 36.24 27.10
CA PRO A 44 22.43 37.28 27.54
C PRO A 44 21.73 37.95 26.35
N THR A 45 20.46 38.31 26.51
CA THR A 45 19.61 38.88 25.43
C THR A 45 20.26 40.07 24.74
N GLU A 46 20.86 40.98 25.51
CA GLU A 46 21.55 42.18 25.05
C GLU A 46 22.88 41.91 24.31
N LYS A 47 23.38 40.67 24.32
CA LYS A 47 24.59 40.24 23.60
C LYS A 47 24.30 39.34 22.42
N GLN A 48 23.07 38.87 22.24
CA GLN A 48 22.70 37.89 21.21
C GLN A 48 23.09 38.33 19.81
N VAL A 49 22.64 39.52 19.38
CA VAL A 49 22.94 40.06 18.03
C VAL A 49 24.43 40.28 17.84
N THR A 50 25.10 40.89 18.83
CA THR A 50 26.56 41.12 18.78
C THR A 50 27.34 39.81 18.59
N MET A 51 26.89 38.70 19.18
CA MET A 51 27.56 37.41 19.11
C MET A 51 27.39 36.69 17.76
N ILE A 52 26.34 36.96 16.99
CA ILE A 52 26.09 36.31 15.70
C ILE A 52 26.55 37.12 14.49
N ILE A 53 26.70 38.45 14.59
CA ILE A 53 27.17 39.28 13.46
C ILE A 53 28.44 38.72 12.80
N PRO A 54 29.48 38.29 13.54
CA PRO A 54 30.69 37.74 12.92
C PRO A 54 30.49 36.45 12.12
N SER A 55 29.40 35.72 12.35
CA SER A 55 29.10 34.45 11.68
C SER A 55 28.34 34.63 10.36
N ILE A 56 27.84 35.84 10.06
CA ILE A 56 27.25 36.20 8.77
C ILE A 56 28.37 36.48 7.76
N LYS A 57 28.40 35.74 6.64
CA LYS A 57 29.46 35.85 5.62
C LYS A 57 29.06 36.64 4.38
N ASP A 58 27.76 36.75 4.11
CA ASP A 58 27.29 37.55 2.97
C ASP A 58 27.67 39.02 3.11
N LEU A 59 28.41 39.54 2.13
CA LEU A 59 28.93 40.91 2.15
C LEU A 59 27.81 41.95 2.16
N ARG A 60 26.69 41.72 1.45
CA ARG A 60 25.58 42.68 1.36
C ARG A 60 24.93 42.89 2.72
N ILE A 61 24.82 41.82 3.51
CA ILE A 61 24.31 41.90 4.88
C ILE A 61 25.33 42.59 5.78
N ARG A 62 26.61 42.23 5.67
CA ARG A 62 27.66 42.84 6.48
C ARG A 62 27.80 44.34 6.22
N ASP A 63 27.64 44.79 4.98
CA ASP A 63 27.70 46.20 4.61
C ASP A 63 26.53 46.99 5.23
N TRP A 64 25.32 46.44 5.19
CA TRP A 64 24.16 47.00 5.91
C TRP A 64 24.39 47.07 7.42
N ILE A 65 24.88 45.97 8.01
CA ILE A 65 25.23 45.94 9.44
C ILE A 65 26.29 46.99 9.76
N SER A 66 27.30 47.16 8.91
CA SER A 66 28.38 48.13 9.14
C SER A 66 27.90 49.57 9.02
N ALA A 67 26.99 49.85 8.08
CA ALA A 67 26.43 51.18 7.86
C ALA A 67 25.65 51.71 9.08
N ASP A 68 25.02 50.81 9.84
CA ASP A 68 24.17 51.17 10.99
C ASP A 68 24.51 50.36 12.25
N HIS A 69 25.82 50.08 12.41
CA HIS A 69 26.32 49.13 13.40
C HIS A 69 25.88 49.46 14.83
N ALA A 70 25.94 50.73 15.22
CA ALA A 70 25.60 51.16 16.57
C ALA A 70 24.13 50.88 16.93
N ARG A 71 23.21 51.01 15.98
CA ARG A 71 21.79 50.70 16.18
C ARG A 71 21.55 49.19 16.15
N ILE A 72 22.17 48.49 15.19
CA ILE A 72 21.92 47.06 14.96
C ILE A 72 22.39 46.21 16.14
N ILE A 73 23.54 46.49 16.75
CA ILE A 73 24.07 45.66 17.84
C ILE A 73 23.23 45.70 19.13
N VAL A 74 22.39 46.73 19.31
CA VAL A 74 21.53 46.88 20.50
C VAL A 74 20.12 46.36 20.28
N LEU A 75 19.77 45.94 19.06
CA LEU A 75 18.44 45.40 18.78
C LEU A 75 18.22 44.08 19.54
N PRO A 76 17.00 43.85 20.05
CA PRO A 76 16.56 42.51 20.40
C PRO A 76 16.69 41.60 19.19
N PHE A 77 17.08 40.34 19.41
CA PHE A 77 17.31 39.39 18.32
C PHE A 77 16.11 39.22 17.37
N ALA A 78 14.88 39.24 17.91
CA ALA A 78 13.67 39.16 17.11
C ALA A 78 13.49 40.36 16.16
N GLU A 79 13.82 41.58 16.61
CA GLU A 79 13.74 42.79 15.77
C GLU A 79 14.84 42.79 14.71
N PHE A 80 16.05 42.37 15.06
CA PHE A 80 17.14 42.17 14.10
C PHE A 80 16.72 41.21 12.97
N MET A 81 16.13 40.05 13.31
CA MET A 81 15.66 39.09 12.33
C MET A 81 14.49 39.63 11.48
N ALA A 82 13.61 40.45 12.06
CA ALA A 82 12.54 41.11 11.31
C ALA A 82 13.10 42.09 10.27
N GLU A 83 14.06 42.94 10.64
CA GLU A 83 14.73 43.84 9.69
C GLU A 83 15.50 43.08 8.61
N MET A 84 16.22 42.03 9.00
CA MET A 84 16.97 41.18 8.06
C MET A 84 16.04 40.53 7.03
N ARG A 85 14.87 40.02 7.44
CA ARG A 85 13.86 39.49 6.52
C ARG A 85 13.32 40.56 5.58
N ALA A 86 12.98 41.74 6.10
CA ALA A 86 12.45 42.84 5.30
C ALA A 86 13.43 43.34 4.22
N ASN A 87 14.74 43.31 4.52
CA ASN A 87 15.78 43.81 3.62
C ASN A 87 16.23 42.79 2.56
N TYR A 88 16.22 41.50 2.89
CA TYR A 88 16.88 40.47 2.06
C TYR A 88 15.96 39.39 1.51
N LEU A 89 14.71 39.30 1.95
CA LEU A 89 13.70 38.47 1.27
C LEU A 89 13.02 39.27 0.17
N HIS A 90 12.59 38.58 -0.89
CA HIS A 90 11.79 39.18 -1.96
C HIS A 90 10.49 39.76 -1.38
N GLN A 91 10.05 40.95 -1.79
CA GLN A 91 8.86 41.63 -1.22
C GLN A 91 7.62 40.71 -1.13
N ASP A 92 7.37 39.92 -2.18
CA ASP A 92 6.22 39.00 -2.25
C ASP A 92 6.48 37.61 -1.65
N TRP A 93 7.55 37.40 -0.86
CA TRP A 93 7.90 36.07 -0.35
C TRP A 93 6.76 35.46 0.49
N GLU A 94 6.07 36.29 1.28
CA GLU A 94 4.97 35.86 2.15
C GLU A 94 3.80 35.33 1.30
N ASP A 95 3.43 36.09 0.27
CA ASP A 95 2.38 35.70 -0.69
C ASP A 95 2.76 34.46 -1.48
N GLN A 96 4.02 34.32 -1.88
CA GLN A 96 4.49 33.13 -2.60
C GLN A 96 4.35 31.87 -1.74
N ILE A 97 4.75 31.91 -0.47
CA ILE A 97 4.61 30.76 0.45
C ILE A 97 3.13 30.48 0.72
N ARG A 98 2.32 31.52 0.97
CA ARG A 98 0.88 31.38 1.17
C ARG A 98 0.19 30.75 -0.04
N ASN A 99 0.54 31.18 -1.26
CA ASN A 99 0.02 30.59 -2.49
C ASN A 99 0.48 29.15 -2.68
N GLN A 100 1.72 28.82 -2.32
CA GLN A 100 2.18 27.42 -2.33
C GLN A 100 1.36 26.54 -1.40
N ILE A 101 0.98 27.02 -0.21
CA ILE A 101 0.07 26.29 0.69
C ILE A 101 -1.30 26.14 0.02
N LEU A 102 -1.93 27.25 -0.38
CA LEU A 102 -3.32 27.26 -0.89
C LEU A 102 -3.53 26.47 -2.18
N THR A 103 -2.49 26.33 -3.01
CA THR A 103 -2.56 25.57 -4.27
C THR A 103 -2.09 24.12 -4.13
N SER A 104 -1.57 23.74 -2.96
CA SER A 104 -1.10 22.39 -2.70
C SER A 104 -2.27 21.42 -2.56
N THR A 105 -2.22 20.31 -3.29
CA THR A 105 -3.26 19.27 -3.23
C THR A 105 -2.66 17.89 -3.17
N LEU A 106 -3.28 16.97 -2.42
CA LEU A 106 -2.85 15.58 -2.39
C LEU A 106 -3.07 14.94 -3.76
N THR A 107 -1.97 14.54 -4.40
CA THR A 107 -2.02 13.85 -5.69
C THR A 107 -1.76 12.35 -5.45
N SER A 108 -2.77 11.49 -5.63
CA SER A 108 -2.71 10.05 -5.32
C SER A 108 -1.54 9.30 -5.96
N SER A 109 -0.91 9.84 -7.01
CA SER A 109 0.20 9.19 -7.72
C SER A 109 1.59 9.62 -7.26
N LYS A 110 1.75 10.69 -6.45
CA LYS A 110 3.05 11.35 -6.23
C LYS A 110 3.52 11.39 -4.78
N SER A 111 2.63 11.41 -3.80
CA SER A 111 3.01 11.58 -2.39
C SER A 111 2.00 10.95 -1.44
N SER A 112 2.47 10.33 -0.36
CA SER A 112 1.60 9.95 0.75
C SER A 112 1.00 11.18 1.43
N PHE A 113 -0.15 11.00 2.09
CA PHE A 113 -0.78 12.04 2.88
C PHE A 113 0.20 12.61 3.92
N TRP A 114 0.96 11.74 4.59
CA TRP A 114 1.93 12.17 5.59
C TRP A 114 2.95 13.16 5.01
N ASN A 115 3.64 12.80 3.92
CA ASN A 115 4.68 13.66 3.34
C ASN A 115 4.10 15.00 2.87
N TRP A 116 2.93 14.97 2.24
CA TRP A 116 2.22 16.18 1.83
C TRP A 116 1.86 17.06 3.04
N SER A 117 1.25 16.49 4.08
CA SER A 117 0.89 17.26 5.29
C SER A 117 2.11 17.87 5.98
N GLN A 118 3.25 17.15 6.06
CA GLN A 118 4.48 17.69 6.62
C GLN A 118 5.05 18.83 5.77
N GLN A 119 4.95 18.76 4.45
CA GLN A 119 5.37 19.85 3.57
C GLN A 119 4.54 21.11 3.81
N LEU A 120 3.21 21.00 4.00
CA LEU A 120 2.38 22.16 4.33
C LEU A 120 2.72 22.74 5.70
N LEU A 121 2.94 21.90 6.71
CA LEU A 121 3.36 22.35 8.04
C LEU A 121 4.71 23.07 7.96
N LYS A 122 5.66 22.56 7.17
CA LYS A 122 6.95 23.20 6.91
C LYS A 122 6.78 24.58 6.27
N LEU A 123 5.93 24.71 5.26
CA LEU A 123 5.64 26.00 4.62
C LEU A 123 4.99 26.97 5.61
N ASN A 124 4.04 26.51 6.43
CA ASN A 124 3.40 27.35 7.44
C ASN A 124 4.38 27.82 8.53
N CYS A 125 5.40 27.01 8.86
CA CYS A 125 6.47 27.44 9.75
C CYS A 125 7.27 28.62 9.20
N LEU A 126 7.43 28.74 7.88
CA LEU A 126 8.10 29.89 7.25
C LEU A 126 7.32 31.20 7.40
N LEU A 127 6.01 31.11 7.62
CA LEU A 127 5.12 32.26 7.84
C LEU A 127 5.04 32.69 9.32
N ARG A 128 5.78 32.03 10.22
CA ARG A 128 5.77 32.42 11.64
C ARG A 128 6.26 33.85 11.82
N GLY A 129 5.56 34.60 12.67
CA GLY A 129 5.85 36.01 12.91
C GLY A 129 5.20 36.95 11.88
N THR A 130 4.47 36.42 10.89
CA THR A 130 3.69 37.22 9.95
C THR A 130 2.19 37.05 10.18
N SER A 131 1.39 37.93 9.55
CA SER A 131 -0.07 37.86 9.62
C SER A 131 -0.69 36.76 8.73
N SER A 132 0.09 36.19 7.80
CA SER A 132 -0.37 35.15 6.88
C SER A 132 -0.27 33.73 7.42
N VAL A 133 0.18 33.54 8.66
CA VAL A 133 0.25 32.22 9.29
C VAL A 133 -1.14 31.58 9.37
N PHE A 134 -1.23 30.31 9.00
CA PHE A 134 -2.46 29.53 9.12
C PHE A 134 -2.55 28.95 10.53
N ASP A 135 -3.70 29.12 11.16
CA ASP A 135 -3.99 28.42 12.41
C ASP A 135 -4.31 26.94 12.17
N ASP A 136 -4.39 26.17 13.25
CA ASP A 136 -4.62 24.73 13.19
C ASP A 136 -5.97 24.39 12.50
N ALA A 137 -6.98 25.23 12.66
CA ALA A 137 -8.29 25.03 12.06
C ALA A 137 -8.25 25.26 10.55
N ALA A 138 -7.60 26.34 10.09
CA ALA A 138 -7.41 26.66 8.68
C ALA A 138 -6.56 25.61 7.98
N LEU A 139 -5.47 25.14 8.61
CA LEU A 139 -4.66 24.04 8.08
C LEU A 139 -5.46 22.75 7.96
N ARG A 140 -6.24 22.38 9.00
CA ARG A 140 -7.10 21.19 8.96
C ARG A 140 -8.12 21.29 7.84
N ASN A 141 -8.81 22.42 7.72
CA ASN A 141 -9.82 22.64 6.68
C ASN A 141 -9.20 22.54 5.29
N HIS A 142 -8.01 23.12 5.09
CA HIS A 142 -7.29 23.02 3.82
C HIS A 142 -6.89 21.57 3.51
N LEU A 143 -6.29 20.86 4.48
CA LEU A 143 -5.92 19.45 4.30
C LEU A 143 -7.13 18.58 3.97
N GLU A 144 -8.26 18.76 4.67
CA GLU A 144 -9.50 18.00 4.43
C GLU A 144 -10.12 18.32 3.05
N ALA A 145 -10.12 19.58 2.64
CA ALA A 145 -10.65 20.00 1.33
C ALA A 145 -9.85 19.41 0.16
N HIS A 146 -8.53 19.31 0.31
CA HIS A 146 -7.61 18.92 -0.77
C HIS A 146 -7.08 17.48 -0.68
N LEU A 147 -7.76 16.60 0.07
CA LEU A 147 -7.56 15.15 -0.03
C LEU A 147 -7.89 14.63 -1.44
N ASP A 148 -7.33 13.49 -1.82
CA ASP A 148 -7.80 12.78 -3.01
C ASP A 148 -9.14 12.09 -2.74
N GLU A 149 -9.84 11.68 -3.80
CA GLU A 149 -11.21 11.17 -3.68
C GLU A 149 -11.29 9.83 -2.91
N GLU A 150 -10.28 8.96 -3.04
CA GLU A 150 -10.28 7.67 -2.35
C GLU A 150 -10.14 7.88 -0.84
N LEU A 151 -9.13 8.65 -0.41
CA LEU A 151 -8.91 8.95 1.00
C LEU A 151 -10.07 9.75 1.59
N ARG A 152 -10.64 10.70 0.84
CA ARG A 152 -11.83 11.46 1.25
C ARG A 152 -13.03 10.53 1.48
N ALA A 153 -13.28 9.56 0.60
CA ALA A 153 -14.36 8.61 0.75
C ALA A 153 -14.21 7.77 2.02
N ARG A 154 -12.98 7.31 2.33
CA ARG A 154 -12.71 6.55 3.56
C ARG A 154 -12.89 7.39 4.81
N LEU A 155 -12.41 8.64 4.80
CA LEU A 155 -12.52 9.56 5.92
C LEU A 155 -13.98 9.90 6.25
N LYS A 156 -14.87 10.01 5.25
CA LYS A 156 -16.31 10.28 5.46
C LYS A 156 -16.98 9.28 6.42
N HIS A 157 -16.53 8.03 6.41
CA HIS A 157 -17.07 6.95 7.24
C HIS A 157 -16.23 6.68 8.51
N ASN A 158 -15.22 7.50 8.78
CA ASN A 158 -14.31 7.32 9.91
C ASN A 158 -14.55 8.38 11.01
N GLU A 159 -14.44 7.97 12.28
CA GLU A 159 -14.57 8.86 13.44
C GLU A 159 -13.50 9.95 13.49
N ALA A 160 -12.34 9.74 12.84
CA ALA A 160 -11.29 10.73 12.68
C ALA A 160 -11.80 12.08 12.13
N ARG A 161 -12.87 12.08 11.32
CA ARG A 161 -13.49 13.31 10.80
C ARG A 161 -13.97 14.27 11.91
N LYS A 162 -14.34 13.73 13.08
CA LYS A 162 -14.83 14.53 14.22
C LYS A 162 -13.71 15.11 15.07
N ASP A 163 -12.47 14.65 14.88
CA ASP A 163 -11.32 15.13 15.62
C ASP A 163 -10.99 16.56 15.22
N LYS A 164 -11.01 17.47 16.19
CA LYS A 164 -10.74 18.90 16.01
C LYS A 164 -9.28 19.25 16.23
N VAL A 165 -8.51 18.39 16.91
CA VAL A 165 -7.11 18.65 17.22
C VAL A 165 -6.29 18.23 16.00
N LEU A 166 -5.62 19.21 15.36
CA LEU A 166 -4.93 19.00 14.08
C LEU A 166 -3.95 17.82 14.13
N LYS A 167 -3.14 17.73 15.19
CA LYS A 167 -2.11 16.69 15.32
C LYS A 167 -2.68 15.27 15.37
N THR A 168 -3.74 15.07 16.16
CA THR A 168 -4.39 13.76 16.31
C THR A 168 -5.20 13.42 15.05
N TRP A 169 -5.79 14.43 14.41
CA TRP A 169 -6.46 14.29 13.12
C TRP A 169 -5.49 13.85 12.02
N ILE A 170 -4.35 14.54 11.83
CA ILE A 170 -3.30 14.16 10.85
C ILE A 170 -2.84 12.72 11.11
N SER A 171 -2.59 12.37 12.37
CA SER A 171 -2.13 11.02 12.73
C SER A 171 -3.17 9.94 12.35
N SER A 172 -4.45 10.23 12.57
CA SER A 172 -5.54 9.32 12.22
C SER A 172 -5.70 9.18 10.71
N VAL A 173 -5.69 10.29 9.95
CA VAL A 173 -5.79 10.28 8.48
C VAL A 173 -4.60 9.56 7.85
N ARG A 174 -3.40 9.70 8.42
CA ARG A 174 -2.21 8.95 8.00
C ARG A 174 -2.44 7.43 8.09
N LEU A 175 -2.99 6.93 9.19
CA LEU A 175 -3.24 5.49 9.33
C LEU A 175 -4.27 4.99 8.30
N ILE A 176 -5.26 5.82 7.97
CA ILE A 176 -6.22 5.50 6.90
C ILE A 176 -5.51 5.44 5.55
N ASP A 177 -4.70 6.44 5.20
CA ASP A 177 -3.92 6.50 3.95
C ASP A 177 -2.97 5.30 3.78
N GLU A 178 -2.24 4.94 4.84
CA GLU A 178 -1.37 3.76 4.85
C GLU A 178 -2.17 2.46 4.62
N ALA A 179 -3.34 2.32 5.24
CA ALA A 179 -4.23 1.18 5.01
C ALA A 179 -4.79 1.14 3.57
N CYS A 180 -5.20 2.29 3.01
CA CYS A 180 -5.62 2.41 1.62
C CYS A 180 -4.51 1.95 0.67
N THR A 181 -3.30 2.44 0.89
CA THR A 181 -2.15 2.14 0.05
C THR A 181 -1.85 0.64 0.02
N VAL A 182 -1.90 -0.03 1.18
CA VAL A 182 -1.70 -1.48 1.27
C VAL A 182 -2.79 -2.25 0.55
N GLU A 183 -4.06 -1.86 0.69
CA GLU A 183 -5.17 -2.52 0.02
C GLU A 183 -5.12 -2.35 -1.51
N THR A 184 -4.88 -1.13 -1.98
CA THR A 184 -4.72 -0.83 -3.42
C THR A 184 -3.54 -1.58 -4.03
N LYS A 185 -2.44 -1.75 -3.28
CA LYS A 185 -1.32 -2.59 -3.70
C LYS A 185 -1.73 -4.06 -3.83
N ARG A 186 -2.43 -4.62 -2.83
CA ARG A 186 -2.92 -6.01 -2.87
C ARG A 186 -3.89 -6.26 -4.03
N HIS A 187 -4.81 -5.32 -4.27
CA HIS A 187 -5.74 -5.42 -5.40
C HIS A 187 -5.00 -5.40 -6.74
N ARG A 188 -3.97 -4.56 -6.87
CA ARG A 188 -3.13 -4.52 -8.08
C ARG A 188 -2.40 -5.84 -8.30
N GLU A 189 -1.78 -6.39 -7.25
CA GLU A 189 -1.06 -7.67 -7.31
C GLU A 189 -1.99 -8.82 -7.74
N LEU A 190 -3.23 -8.85 -7.21
CA LEU A 190 -4.22 -9.87 -7.59
C LEU A 190 -4.66 -9.75 -9.07
N ILE A 191 -4.83 -8.52 -9.56
CA ILE A 191 -5.17 -8.26 -10.96
C ILE A 191 -4.01 -8.70 -11.86
N GLU A 192 -2.78 -8.31 -11.54
CA GLU A 192 -1.57 -8.68 -12.27
C GLU A 192 -1.39 -10.21 -12.31
N GLU A 193 -1.54 -10.89 -11.17
CA GLU A 193 -1.49 -12.35 -11.11
C GLU A 193 -2.57 -13.01 -11.99
N THR A 194 -3.77 -12.44 -12.01
CA THR A 194 -4.88 -12.95 -12.83
C THR A 194 -4.59 -12.76 -14.33
N LEU A 195 -4.06 -11.61 -14.73
CA LEU A 195 -3.68 -11.33 -16.12
C LEU A 195 -2.52 -12.24 -16.56
N ASP A 196 -1.51 -12.43 -15.73
CA ASP A 196 -0.38 -13.34 -16.01
C ASP A 196 -0.84 -14.79 -16.19
N ARG A 197 -1.76 -15.26 -15.34
CA ARG A 197 -2.36 -16.60 -15.48
C ARG A 197 -3.14 -16.73 -16.78
N GLN A 198 -3.85 -15.69 -17.22
CA GLN A 198 -4.57 -15.68 -18.49
C GLN A 198 -3.61 -15.66 -19.69
N ALA A 199 -2.56 -14.84 -19.65
CA ALA A 199 -1.53 -14.77 -20.69
C ALA A 199 -0.82 -16.12 -20.87
N LYS A 200 -0.43 -16.79 -19.78
CA LYS A 200 0.17 -18.14 -19.81
C LYS A 200 -0.76 -19.20 -20.44
N ARG A 201 -2.07 -19.09 -20.21
CA ARG A 201 -3.09 -19.98 -20.80
C ARG A 201 -3.35 -19.70 -22.28
N GLN A 202 -3.18 -18.45 -22.74
CA GLN A 202 -3.31 -18.11 -24.15
C GLN A 202 -2.08 -18.52 -24.96
N ASN A 203 -0.87 -18.34 -24.42
CA ASN A 203 0.37 -18.69 -25.09
C ASN A 203 0.50 -20.22 -25.35
N THR A 204 -0.06 -21.04 -24.46
CA THR A 204 -0.13 -22.51 -24.63
C THR A 204 -1.16 -22.95 -25.68
N LYS A 205 -2.14 -22.11 -26.05
CA LYS A 205 -3.09 -22.39 -27.14
C LYS A 205 -2.56 -22.02 -28.51
N THR A 206 -1.64 -21.05 -28.61
CA THR A 206 -1.03 -20.65 -29.88
C THR A 206 0.05 -21.62 -30.38
N ASP A 207 0.69 -22.39 -29.51
CA ASP A 207 1.66 -23.43 -29.92
C ASP A 207 0.99 -24.74 -30.39
N ALA A 208 -0.28 -24.96 -30.08
CA ALA A 208 -1.01 -26.17 -30.49
C ALA A 208 -1.43 -26.18 -31.98
N PHE A 209 -1.13 -25.12 -32.74
CA PHE A 209 -1.45 -25.02 -34.17
C PHE A 209 -0.23 -24.93 -35.10
N ARG A 210 1.02 -25.03 -34.60
CA ARG A 210 2.18 -25.29 -35.47
C ARG A 210 2.44 -26.80 -35.57
N GLY A 211 1.83 -27.34 -36.62
CA GLY A 211 2.03 -28.64 -37.26
C GLY A 211 3.10 -29.57 -36.71
N GLN A 212 2.64 -30.69 -36.15
CA GLN A 212 3.37 -31.94 -36.17
C GLN A 212 3.28 -32.52 -37.59
N SER A 213 4.23 -32.15 -38.44
CA SER A 213 4.45 -32.74 -39.76
C SER A 213 5.13 -34.10 -39.61
N CYS A 214 4.66 -35.04 -40.43
CA CYS A 214 4.92 -36.46 -40.37
C CYS A 214 6.36 -36.88 -40.78
N CYS A 215 6.64 -38.15 -40.45
CA CYS A 215 7.59 -39.08 -41.08
C CYS A 215 9.04 -39.11 -40.54
N GLY A 216 9.33 -40.17 -39.77
CA GLY A 216 10.66 -40.70 -39.56
C GLY A 216 10.58 -42.22 -39.45
N ASN A 217 10.88 -42.93 -40.54
CA ASN A 217 10.99 -44.39 -40.57
C ASN A 217 12.18 -44.84 -39.72
N ALA A 218 11.96 -45.78 -38.80
CA ALA A 218 13.03 -46.61 -38.26
C ALA A 218 12.48 -48.03 -38.07
N ALA A 219 12.93 -48.92 -38.96
CA ALA A 219 12.76 -50.36 -38.83
C ALA A 219 13.80 -50.90 -37.84
N GLN A 220 13.38 -51.85 -36.98
CA GLN A 220 14.14 -53.00 -36.46
C GLN A 220 13.20 -53.78 -35.52
N THR A 221 12.55 -54.84 -36.01
CA THR A 221 12.94 -56.27 -35.97
C THR A 221 12.74 -56.95 -34.61
N ASN A 222 11.75 -57.85 -34.64
CA ASN A 222 11.58 -59.14 -33.92
C ASN A 222 11.68 -59.17 -32.39
N ASP A 223 10.57 -59.54 -31.73
CA ASP A 223 10.37 -60.96 -31.40
C ASP A 223 8.92 -61.32 -30.98
N THR A 224 8.34 -62.21 -31.78
CA THR A 224 7.69 -63.48 -31.42
C THR A 224 6.83 -63.59 -30.13
N SER A 225 5.51 -63.51 -30.36
CA SER A 225 4.51 -64.56 -30.06
C SER A 225 3.37 -64.26 -29.08
N THR A 226 2.19 -64.62 -29.60
CA THR A 226 1.01 -65.19 -28.93
C THR A 226 -0.06 -64.22 -28.42
N GLY A 227 -1.25 -64.33 -29.04
CA GLY A 227 -2.51 -63.98 -28.40
C GLY A 227 -3.31 -62.85 -29.06
N SER A 228 -3.65 -62.99 -30.34
CA SER A 228 -4.75 -62.20 -30.93
C SER A 228 -6.07 -62.50 -30.21
N SER A 229 -6.42 -61.65 -29.25
CA SER A 229 -7.82 -61.40 -28.89
C SER A 229 -8.15 -60.00 -29.40
N SER A 230 -8.86 -59.96 -30.53
CA SER A 230 -9.42 -58.74 -31.10
C SER A 230 -10.44 -58.17 -30.11
N SER A 231 -9.99 -57.31 -29.20
CA SER A 231 -10.88 -56.45 -28.43
C SER A 231 -11.20 -55.25 -29.32
N THR A 232 -12.38 -55.27 -29.94
CA THR A 232 -12.96 -54.08 -30.59
C THR A 232 -13.08 -52.98 -29.54
N TYR A 233 -12.10 -52.09 -29.45
CA TYR A 233 -12.14 -50.95 -28.53
C TYR A 233 -13.21 -49.97 -29.01
N VAL A 234 -14.36 -49.98 -28.34
CA VAL A 234 -15.45 -49.03 -28.59
C VAL A 234 -15.16 -47.77 -27.78
N LYS A 235 -14.86 -46.67 -28.47
CA LYS A 235 -14.64 -45.35 -27.85
C LYS A 235 -15.89 -44.93 -27.09
N LEU A 236 -15.71 -44.57 -25.81
CA LEU A 236 -16.78 -44.02 -24.97
C LEU A 236 -17.16 -42.63 -25.51
N PRO A 237 -18.46 -42.35 -25.80
CA PRO A 237 -18.90 -41.03 -26.24
C PRO A 237 -18.53 -39.95 -25.22
N PRO A 238 -18.18 -38.71 -25.64
CA PRO A 238 -17.88 -37.62 -24.72
C PRO A 238 -19.09 -37.34 -23.81
N LEU A 239 -18.81 -36.93 -22.56
CA LEU A 239 -19.84 -36.61 -21.59
C LEU A 239 -20.56 -35.33 -22.02
N LEU A 240 -21.88 -35.38 -22.21
CA LEU A 240 -22.67 -34.19 -22.54
C LEU A 240 -22.70 -33.22 -21.34
N ASP A 241 -22.89 -31.94 -21.60
CA ASP A 241 -22.95 -30.91 -20.54
C ASP A 241 -24.10 -31.18 -19.55
N THR A 242 -25.22 -31.73 -20.02
CA THR A 242 -26.34 -32.15 -19.19
C THR A 242 -25.97 -33.29 -18.24
N GLU A 243 -25.24 -34.31 -18.71
CA GLU A 243 -24.76 -35.43 -17.89
C GLU A 243 -23.73 -34.96 -16.85
N ARG A 244 -22.88 -33.99 -17.23
CA ARG A 244 -21.89 -33.39 -16.33
C ARG A 244 -22.57 -32.64 -15.19
N THR A 245 -23.62 -31.87 -15.49
CA THR A 245 -24.43 -31.18 -14.47
C THR A 245 -25.10 -32.18 -13.54
N LEU A 246 -25.73 -33.23 -14.07
CA LEU A 246 -26.38 -34.28 -13.25
C LEU A 246 -25.39 -34.97 -12.30
N LEU A 247 -24.17 -35.25 -12.75
CA LEU A 247 -23.13 -35.86 -11.90
C LEU A 247 -22.63 -34.88 -10.84
N ASN A 248 -22.39 -33.61 -11.17
CA ASN A 248 -21.92 -32.62 -10.21
C ASN A 248 -22.93 -32.34 -9.10
N GLU A 249 -24.22 -32.24 -9.43
CA GLU A 249 -25.31 -31.98 -8.47
C GLU A 249 -25.58 -33.17 -7.53
N ASN A 250 -25.23 -34.39 -7.93
CA ASN A 250 -25.55 -35.62 -7.19
C ASN A 250 -24.30 -36.35 -6.69
N SER A 251 -23.24 -35.59 -6.36
CA SER A 251 -21.96 -36.10 -5.83
C SER A 251 -21.42 -37.28 -6.64
N GLY A 252 -21.49 -37.17 -7.96
CA GLY A 252 -21.07 -38.19 -8.91
C GLY A 252 -19.67 -37.92 -9.48
N CYS A 253 -19.05 -38.99 -9.96
CA CYS A 253 -17.73 -38.93 -10.57
C CYS A 253 -17.82 -38.85 -12.10
N THR A 254 -17.21 -37.82 -12.69
CA THR A 254 -17.22 -37.61 -14.16
C THR A 254 -16.29 -38.55 -14.94
N LYS A 255 -15.44 -39.32 -14.25
CA LYS A 255 -14.53 -40.31 -14.87
C LYS A 255 -15.21 -41.68 -14.99
N CYS A 256 -15.77 -42.22 -13.90
CA CYS A 256 -16.49 -43.50 -13.92
C CYS A 256 -18.00 -43.38 -14.21
N ARG A 257 -18.53 -42.15 -14.27
CA ARG A 257 -19.94 -41.82 -14.57
C ARG A 257 -20.95 -42.42 -13.59
N ARG A 258 -20.58 -42.51 -12.30
CA ARG A 258 -21.43 -43.02 -11.20
C ARG A 258 -21.91 -41.89 -10.28
N PHE A 259 -23.12 -42.01 -9.76
CA PHE A 259 -23.72 -41.06 -8.80
C PHE A 259 -23.39 -41.43 -7.34
N PHE A 260 -23.38 -40.43 -6.45
CA PHE A 260 -23.24 -40.58 -5.00
C PHE A 260 -21.97 -41.33 -4.52
N THR A 261 -20.85 -41.10 -5.18
CA THR A 261 -19.54 -41.70 -4.87
C THR A 261 -18.69 -40.76 -4.02
N ASP A 262 -17.87 -41.30 -3.13
CA ASP A 262 -16.99 -40.48 -2.26
C ASP A 262 -15.66 -40.09 -2.94
N HIS A 263 -15.59 -40.19 -4.27
CA HIS A 263 -14.43 -39.84 -5.08
C HIS A 263 -14.80 -38.95 -6.27
N HIS A 264 -13.83 -38.13 -6.69
CA HIS A 264 -13.94 -37.27 -7.88
C HIS A 264 -12.99 -37.73 -8.98
N SER A 265 -13.10 -37.14 -10.18
CA SER A 265 -12.37 -37.56 -11.39
C SER A 265 -10.85 -37.69 -11.21
N GLN A 266 -10.25 -36.85 -10.36
CA GLN A 266 -8.81 -36.88 -10.05
C GLN A 266 -8.40 -38.13 -9.26
N ASN A 267 -9.24 -38.59 -8.31
CA ASN A 267 -8.95 -39.71 -7.40
C ASN A 267 -9.85 -40.92 -7.67
N CYS A 268 -10.29 -41.13 -8.91
CA CYS A 268 -11.23 -42.19 -9.25
C CYS A 268 -10.51 -43.55 -9.42
N PRO A 269 -10.82 -44.55 -8.58
CA PRO A 269 -10.21 -45.88 -8.65
C PRO A 269 -10.81 -46.74 -9.78
N ASP A 270 -12.04 -46.47 -10.20
CA ASP A 270 -12.81 -47.32 -11.13
C ASP A 270 -12.49 -47.08 -12.61
N GLY A 271 -11.77 -45.99 -12.95
CA GLY A 271 -11.45 -45.65 -14.35
C GLY A 271 -12.67 -45.27 -15.19
N PHE A 272 -12.53 -45.34 -16.53
CA PHE A 272 -13.63 -45.07 -17.47
C PHE A 272 -14.45 -46.34 -17.75
N PRO A 273 -15.79 -46.27 -17.80
CA PRO A 273 -16.61 -47.42 -18.18
C PRO A 273 -16.40 -47.78 -19.65
N SER A 274 -16.68 -49.03 -20.01
CA SER A 274 -16.64 -49.47 -21.41
C SER A 274 -17.64 -48.69 -22.27
N GLY A 275 -17.22 -48.26 -23.47
CA GLY A 275 -18.10 -47.58 -24.42
C GLY A 275 -19.16 -48.48 -25.06
N LYS A 276 -19.01 -49.81 -24.94
CA LYS A 276 -19.95 -50.77 -25.51
C LYS A 276 -21.23 -50.82 -24.68
N GLY A 277 -22.33 -50.28 -25.24
CA GLY A 277 -23.64 -50.24 -24.57
C GLY A 277 -23.81 -49.07 -23.60
N TYR A 278 -22.97 -48.03 -23.69
CA TYR A 278 -23.11 -46.83 -22.86
C TYR A 278 -24.45 -46.13 -23.15
N LYS A 279 -25.27 -45.94 -22.10
CA LYS A 279 -26.50 -45.14 -22.14
C LYS A 279 -26.22 -43.80 -21.49
N THR A 280 -26.74 -42.73 -22.07
CA THR A 280 -26.65 -41.38 -21.50
C THR A 280 -27.35 -41.33 -20.16
N LEU A 281 -26.73 -40.68 -19.17
CA LEU A 281 -27.27 -40.56 -17.83
C LEU A 281 -28.54 -39.69 -17.81
N THR A 282 -29.62 -40.22 -17.24
CA THR A 282 -30.90 -39.54 -17.13
C THR A 282 -31.29 -39.28 -15.66
N PRO A 283 -32.24 -38.36 -15.39
CA PRO A 283 -32.77 -38.17 -14.04
C PRO A 283 -33.37 -39.44 -13.42
N THR A 284 -33.86 -40.39 -14.24
CA THR A 284 -34.37 -41.69 -13.79
C THR A 284 -33.26 -42.57 -13.18
N ASP A 285 -32.02 -42.43 -13.67
CA ASP A 285 -30.86 -43.18 -13.16
C ASP A 285 -30.43 -42.67 -11.77
N ILE A 286 -30.69 -41.39 -11.47
CA ILE A 286 -30.47 -40.82 -10.13
C ILE A 286 -31.39 -41.49 -9.11
N LEU A 287 -32.66 -41.70 -9.45
CA LEU A 287 -33.62 -42.35 -8.55
C LEU A 287 -33.24 -43.81 -8.29
N THR A 288 -32.76 -44.50 -9.32
CA THR A 288 -32.28 -45.89 -9.21
C THR A 288 -31.02 -45.97 -8.33
N ALA A 289 -30.07 -45.04 -8.50
CA ALA A 289 -28.86 -44.96 -7.68
C ALA A 289 -29.14 -44.57 -6.22
N LYS A 290 -30.11 -43.66 -5.97
CA LYS A 290 -30.56 -43.33 -4.61
C LYS A 290 -31.14 -44.54 -3.88
N LYS A 291 -31.97 -45.34 -4.56
CA LYS A 291 -32.53 -46.59 -4.00
C LYS A 291 -31.43 -47.60 -3.67
N ALA A 292 -30.43 -47.77 -4.54
CA ALA A 292 -29.30 -48.66 -4.30
C ALA A 292 -28.43 -48.22 -3.09
N LYS A 293 -28.20 -46.92 -2.91
CA LYS A 293 -27.43 -46.38 -1.76
C LYS A 293 -28.18 -46.49 -0.43
N ALA A 294 -29.52 -46.38 -0.44
CA ALA A 294 -30.34 -46.57 0.76
C ALA A 294 -30.30 -48.03 1.26
N VAL A 295 -30.28 -49.00 0.35
CA VAL A 295 -30.14 -50.43 0.67
C VAL A 295 -28.75 -50.76 1.23
N ALA A 296 -27.69 -50.11 0.73
CA ALA A 296 -26.32 -50.31 1.24
C ALA A 296 -26.06 -49.69 2.64
N LYS A 297 -26.90 -48.77 3.11
CA LYS A 297 -26.70 -48.06 4.39
C LYS A 297 -27.34 -48.76 5.60
N GLN A 298 -28.10 -49.84 5.40
CA GLN A 298 -28.75 -50.60 6.48
C GLN A 298 -27.89 -51.74 7.06
N THR A 299 -26.67 -51.96 6.57
CA THR A 299 -25.88 -53.17 6.85
C THR A 299 -24.59 -53.00 7.67
N LEU A 300 -24.41 -51.92 8.44
CA LEU A 300 -23.22 -51.79 9.33
C LEU A 300 -23.56 -51.39 10.77
N PRO A 301 -22.95 -52.03 11.82
CA PRO A 301 -23.38 -51.92 13.21
C PRO A 301 -22.78 -50.72 13.95
N VAL A 302 -23.55 -50.26 14.93
CA VAL A 302 -23.29 -49.16 15.88
C VAL A 302 -22.22 -49.57 16.89
N ASP A 303 -21.23 -48.71 17.14
CA ASP A 303 -20.51 -48.74 18.42
C ASP A 303 -20.02 -47.36 18.88
N THR A 304 -19.69 -47.33 20.16
CA THR A 304 -20.11 -46.37 21.20
C THR A 304 -19.20 -45.14 21.38
N ARG A 305 -19.82 -44.04 21.81
CA ARG A 305 -19.22 -42.77 22.25
C ARG A 305 -19.08 -42.76 23.77
N PRO A 306 -17.99 -42.24 24.38
CA PRO A 306 -18.05 -41.79 25.76
C PRO A 306 -17.99 -40.26 25.90
N THR A 307 -18.69 -39.85 26.94
CA THR A 307 -19.07 -38.50 27.39
C THR A 307 -18.13 -38.04 28.51
N LEU A 308 -17.88 -36.71 28.55
CA LEU A 308 -17.43 -35.82 29.65
C LEU A 308 -16.70 -36.38 30.88
N MET A 309 -15.72 -35.62 31.39
CA MET A 309 -15.87 -34.96 32.71
C MET A 309 -14.82 -33.86 32.95
N ARG A 310 -15.26 -32.85 33.71
CA ARG A 310 -14.64 -31.57 34.03
C ARG A 310 -14.49 -31.50 35.55
N THR A 311 -13.29 -31.24 36.06
CA THR A 311 -12.97 -30.69 37.39
C THR A 311 -11.57 -30.07 37.28
N GLY A 312 -11.19 -28.89 37.77
CA GLY A 312 -11.76 -28.00 38.76
C GLY A 312 -10.95 -28.06 40.05
N THR A 313 -9.86 -27.30 40.19
CA THR A 313 -9.47 -26.69 41.48
C THR A 313 -8.37 -25.64 41.35
N CYS A 314 -8.59 -24.54 42.06
CA CYS A 314 -7.74 -23.38 42.26
C CYS A 314 -6.91 -23.57 43.54
N ARG A 315 -5.64 -23.13 43.58
CA ARG A 315 -4.94 -22.85 44.85
C ARG A 315 -3.78 -21.87 44.67
N THR A 316 -3.98 -20.70 45.26
CA THR A 316 -3.00 -19.66 45.60
C THR A 316 -2.12 -20.11 46.76
N VAL A 317 -0.80 -19.90 46.72
CA VAL A 317 0.05 -19.75 47.92
C VAL A 317 1.25 -18.86 47.59
N ARG A 318 1.36 -17.78 48.39
CA ARG A 318 2.51 -16.95 48.81
C ARG A 318 3.67 -16.68 47.86
#